data_AF-A0A4V0XAL8-F1
#
_entry.id   AF-A0A4V0XAL8-F1
#
_cell.length_a   1.000
_cell.length_b   1.000
_cell.length_c   1.000
_cell.angle_alpha   90.00
_cell.angle_beta   90.00
_cell.angle_gamma   90.00
#
_symmetry.space_group_name_H-M   'P 1'
#
loop_
_entity.id
_entity.type
_entity.pdbx_description
1 polymer ?
#
loop_
_entity_poly.entity_id
_entity_poly.type
_entity_poly.pdbx_seq_one_letter_code
_entity_poly.pdbx_strand_id
1 'polypeptide(L)'
;MKEDSEVVNSYAKGFLLGALVGGAVGAITALLFAPKPGKELRDELSYRSKDLLEKGQNLFAGQEESHPGVQNDGKTQADAVVRTAREKADDLLQNAEQMLRDAKSKAQQSSNIVTDGISKIKDAASAGVDAFKQEMSNIPPHSRS
;
A
#
# COMPACT_ATOMS: atom_id res chain seq x y z
N MET A 1 -20.58 1.66 26.13
CA MET A 1 -19.72 2.26 25.09
C MET A 1 -18.81 1.21 24.42
N LYS A 2 -19.29 0.01 24.07
CA LYS A 2 -18.50 -1.01 23.33
C LYS A 2 -18.90 -1.15 21.85
N GLU A 3 -20.07 -0.66 21.47
CA GLU A 3 -20.61 -0.79 20.11
C GLU A 3 -20.00 0.24 19.13
N ASP A 4 -19.68 1.45 19.60
CA ASP A 4 -19.08 2.50 18.74
C ASP A 4 -17.66 2.12 18.25
N SER A 5 -16.91 1.35 19.04
CA SER A 5 -15.56 0.90 18.68
C SER A 5 -15.53 -0.20 17.61
N GLU A 6 -16.58 -1.00 17.48
CA GLU A 6 -16.62 -2.10 16.51
C GLU A 6 -16.91 -1.59 15.10
N VAL A 7 -17.82 -0.60 15.02
CA VAL A 7 -18.18 0.09 13.79
C VAL A 7 -16.98 0.85 13.23
N VAL A 8 -16.27 1.61 14.06
CA VAL A 8 -15.05 2.35 13.65
C VAL A 8 -13.96 1.38 13.16
N ASN A 9 -13.81 0.22 13.80
CA ASN A 9 -12.82 -0.78 13.38
C ASN A 9 -13.20 -1.41 12.03
N SER A 10 -14.48 -1.68 11.78
CA SER A 10 -14.95 -2.21 10.49
C SER A 10 -14.73 -1.20 9.34
N TYR A 11 -15.01 0.09 9.57
CA TYR A 11 -14.71 1.14 8.60
C TYR A 11 -13.21 1.33 8.38
N ALA A 12 -12.40 1.31 9.45
CA ALA A 12 -10.95 1.40 9.35
C ALA A 12 -10.38 0.20 8.56
N LYS A 13 -10.86 -1.02 8.80
CA LYS A 13 -10.48 -2.21 8.04
C LYS A 13 -10.87 -2.10 6.57
N GLY A 14 -12.09 -1.63 6.27
CA GLY A 14 -12.56 -1.41 4.90
C GLY A 14 -11.74 -0.35 4.16
N PHE A 15 -11.40 0.75 4.85
CA PHE A 15 -10.53 1.80 4.32
C PHE A 15 -9.10 1.30 4.08
N LEU A 16 -8.50 0.59 5.02
CA LEU A 16 -7.15 0.02 4.87
C LEU A 16 -7.09 -0.98 3.72
N LEU A 17 -8.10 -1.85 3.59
CA LEU A 17 -8.18 -2.79 2.47
C LEU A 17 -8.36 -2.05 1.14
N GLY A 18 -9.23 -1.03 1.10
CA GLY A 18 -9.40 -0.17 -0.06
C GLY A 18 -8.13 0.59 -0.45
N ALA A 19 -7.39 1.11 0.53
CA ALA A 19 -6.13 1.82 0.33
C ALA A 19 -5.02 0.88 -0.16
N LEU A 20 -4.96 -0.36 0.33
CA LEU A 20 -4.01 -1.36 -0.15
C LEU A 20 -4.30 -1.76 -1.60
N VAL A 21 -5.56 -2.08 -1.92
CA VAL A 21 -5.95 -2.48 -3.29
C VAL A 21 -5.81 -1.31 -4.27
N GLY A 22 -6.34 -0.14 -3.90
CA GLY A 22 -6.23 1.08 -4.71
C GLY A 22 -4.78 1.55 -4.85
N GLY A 23 -3.99 1.45 -3.78
CA GLY A 23 -2.57 1.77 -3.78
C GLY A 23 -1.75 0.84 -4.67
N ALA A 24 -2.05 -0.47 -4.67
CA ALA A 24 -1.39 -1.42 -5.56
C ALA A 24 -1.72 -1.16 -7.04
N VAL A 25 -2.99 -0.97 -7.38
CA VAL A 25 -3.42 -0.67 -8.76
C VAL A 25 -2.87 0.68 -9.21
N GLY A 26 -2.90 1.70 -8.35
CA GLY A 26 -2.34 3.02 -8.60
C GLY A 26 -0.83 2.96 -8.79
N ALA A 27 -0.10 2.19 -7.97
CA ALA A 27 1.33 1.99 -8.12
C ALA A 27 1.67 1.28 -9.43
N ILE A 28 0.97 0.21 -9.80
CA ILE A 28 1.19 -0.47 -11.09
C ILE A 28 0.94 0.48 -12.26
N THR A 29 -0.13 1.27 -12.20
CA THR A 29 -0.46 2.26 -13.24
C THR A 29 0.59 3.36 -13.31
N ALA A 30 1.05 3.86 -12.16
CA ALA A 30 2.12 4.85 -12.08
C ALA A 30 3.46 4.29 -12.58
N LEU A 31 3.79 3.05 -12.26
CA LEU A 31 4.97 2.36 -12.77
C LEU A 31 4.90 2.16 -14.29
N LEU A 32 3.70 1.91 -14.84
CA LEU A 32 3.51 1.77 -16.29
C LEU A 32 3.59 3.11 -17.02
N PHE A 33 3.10 4.19 -16.41
CA PHE A 33 3.07 5.52 -17.02
C PHE A 33 4.37 6.32 -16.82
N ALA A 34 5.13 6.03 -15.76
CA ALA A 34 6.42 6.66 -15.52
C ALA A 34 7.46 6.14 -16.54
N PRO A 35 8.20 7.01 -17.26
CA PRO A 35 9.13 6.58 -18.29
C PRO A 35 10.39 5.85 -17.76
N LYS A 36 10.74 5.98 -16.47
CA LYS A 36 11.94 5.36 -15.85
C LYS A 36 11.84 5.05 -14.32
N PRO A 37 10.79 4.40 -13.79
CA PRO A 37 10.61 4.24 -12.34
C PRO A 37 11.70 3.40 -11.66
N GLY A 38 12.34 2.46 -12.36
CA GLY A 38 13.29 1.52 -11.74
C GLY A 38 14.61 2.14 -11.30
N LYS A 39 15.14 3.12 -12.03
CA LYS A 39 16.45 3.72 -11.72
C LYS A 39 16.35 4.67 -10.53
N GLU A 40 15.35 5.55 -10.55
CA GLU A 40 15.16 6.58 -9.52
C GLU A 40 14.70 5.98 -8.19
N LEU A 41 13.79 4.99 -8.21
CA LEU A 41 13.40 4.27 -6.99
C LEU A 41 14.58 3.51 -6.36
N ARG A 42 15.46 2.92 -7.17
CA ARG A 42 16.65 2.21 -6.66
C ARG A 42 17.68 3.18 -6.10
N ASP A 43 17.91 4.31 -6.76
CA ASP A 43 18.83 5.36 -6.31
C ASP A 43 18.31 6.00 -5.01
N GLU A 44 17.01 6.32 -4.93
CA GLU A 44 16.39 6.90 -3.74
C GLU A 44 16.30 5.91 -2.58
N LEU A 45 15.91 4.65 -2.83
CA LEU A 45 15.90 3.61 -1.80
C LEU A 45 17.31 3.35 -1.26
N SER A 46 18.33 3.31 -2.12
CA SER A 46 19.72 3.14 -1.68
C SER A 46 20.20 4.30 -0.79
N TYR A 47 19.78 5.52 -1.10
CA TYR A 47 20.10 6.70 -0.29
C TYR A 47 19.35 6.70 1.05
N ARG A 48 18.03 6.48 1.03
CA ARG A 48 17.18 6.46 2.23
C ARG A 48 17.51 5.27 3.14
N SER A 49 17.75 4.09 2.58
CA SER A 49 18.12 2.90 3.34
C SER A 49 19.45 3.07 4.08
N LYS A 50 20.44 3.75 3.48
CA LYS A 50 21.70 4.07 4.19
C LYS A 50 21.48 5.00 5.37
N ASP A 51 20.71 6.08 5.19
CA ASP A 51 20.37 7.02 6.27
C ASP A 51 19.56 6.34 7.39
N LEU A 52 18.64 5.43 7.04
CA LEU A 52 17.87 4.64 8.01
C LEU A 52 18.75 3.62 8.74
N LEU A 53 19.67 2.96 8.05
CA LEU A 53 20.62 2.02 8.65
C LEU A 53 21.60 2.72 9.59
N GLU A 54 22.05 3.91 9.24
CA GLU A 54 22.94 4.72 10.08
C GLU A 54 22.22 5.24 11.33
N LYS A 55 20.99 5.76 11.15
CA LYS A 55 20.14 6.16 12.29
C LYS A 55 19.76 4.97 13.17
N GLY A 56 19.45 3.83 12.58
CA GLY A 56 19.20 2.58 13.30
C GLY A 56 20.42 2.16 14.11
N GLN A 57 21.59 2.07 13.47
CA GLN A 57 22.84 1.70 14.15
C GLN A 57 23.18 2.65 15.30
N ASN A 58 22.97 3.96 15.15
CA ASN A 58 23.19 4.91 16.25
C ASN A 58 22.19 4.77 17.40
N LEU A 59 20.96 4.29 17.12
CA LEU A 59 19.98 3.97 18.16
C LEU A 59 20.29 2.63 18.86
N PHE A 60 20.85 1.65 18.15
CA PHE A 60 21.21 0.34 18.70
C PHE A 60 22.58 0.33 19.41
N ALA A 61 23.58 1.06 18.90
CA ALA A 61 24.92 1.15 19.48
C ALA A 61 24.95 1.96 20.79
N GLY A 62 23.95 2.83 21.03
CA GLY A 62 23.77 3.49 22.33
C GLY A 62 23.36 2.56 23.48
N GLN A 63 23.12 1.27 23.21
CA GLN A 63 22.66 0.27 24.17
C GLN A 63 23.59 -0.96 24.26
N GLU A 64 24.83 -0.86 23.79
CA GLU A 64 25.79 -1.98 23.78
C GLU A 64 26.98 -1.75 24.73
N GLU A 65 26.75 -1.07 25.85
CA GLU A 65 27.70 -1.06 26.96
C GLU A 65 27.44 -2.28 27.86
N SER A 66 28.29 -3.30 27.68
CA SER A 66 28.66 -4.36 28.63
C SER A 66 27.62 -5.45 28.95
N HIS A 67 27.88 -6.69 28.48
CA HIS A 67 28.08 -7.88 29.34
C HIS A 67 28.35 -9.16 28.50
N PRO A 68 29.53 -9.80 28.59
CA PRO A 68 29.80 -11.10 28.00
C PRO A 68 29.21 -12.19 28.91
N GLY A 69 27.89 -12.39 28.82
CA GLY A 69 27.19 -13.37 29.68
C GLY A 69 25.82 -13.84 29.19
N VAL A 70 25.24 -13.25 28.14
CA VAL A 70 23.88 -13.57 27.68
C VAL A 70 23.92 -14.28 26.32
N GLN A 71 24.51 -15.47 26.27
CA GLN A 71 24.65 -16.24 25.03
C GLN A 71 23.41 -17.11 24.68
N ASN A 72 22.32 -17.11 25.48
CA ASN A 72 21.20 -18.05 25.22
C ASN A 72 19.78 -17.45 25.20
N ASP A 73 19.56 -16.25 25.73
CA ASP A 73 18.21 -15.67 25.76
C ASP A 73 17.81 -15.00 24.45
N GLY A 74 18.77 -14.44 23.70
CA GLY A 74 18.49 -13.77 22.42
C GLY A 74 18.02 -14.72 21.32
N LYS A 75 18.54 -15.96 21.26
CA LYS A 75 18.06 -16.98 20.32
C LYS A 75 16.65 -17.44 20.66
N THR A 76 16.39 -17.70 21.95
CA THR A 76 15.09 -18.12 22.45
C THR A 76 14.02 -17.05 22.24
N GLN A 77 14.37 -15.78 22.46
CA GLN A 77 13.48 -14.64 22.19
C GLN A 77 13.27 -14.41 20.69
N ALA A 78 14.32 -14.53 19.87
CA ALA A 78 14.20 -14.41 18.42
C ALA A 78 13.31 -15.53 17.84
N ASP A 79 13.49 -16.77 18.28
CA ASP A 79 12.63 -17.88 17.89
C ASP A 79 11.17 -17.67 18.32
N ALA A 80 10.93 -17.11 19.51
CA ALA A 80 9.59 -16.78 19.97
C ALA A 80 8.94 -15.65 19.15
N VAL A 81 9.70 -14.61 18.79
CA VAL A 81 9.23 -13.50 17.94
C VAL A 81 8.93 -14.00 16.54
N VAL A 82 9.81 -14.82 15.95
CA VAL A 82 9.60 -15.41 14.62
C VAL A 82 8.38 -16.34 14.62
N ARG A 83 8.19 -17.15 15.66
CA ARG A 83 6.99 -17.99 15.80
C ARG A 83 5.72 -17.16 15.89
N THR A 84 5.69 -16.15 16.75
CA THR A 84 4.53 -15.26 16.92
C THR A 84 4.22 -14.49 15.63
N ALA A 85 5.25 -14.04 14.92
CA ALA A 85 5.10 -13.36 13.65
C ALA A 85 4.53 -14.29 12.58
N ARG A 86 5.01 -15.55 12.52
CA ARG A 86 4.49 -16.57 11.61
C ARG A 86 3.04 -16.91 11.91
N GLU A 87 2.69 -17.16 13.18
CA GLU A 87 1.32 -17.45 13.60
C GLU A 87 0.36 -16.30 13.24
N LYS A 88 0.73 -15.06 13.54
CA LYS A 88 -0.06 -13.88 13.15
C LYS A 88 -0.16 -13.70 11.64
N ALA A 89 0.90 -14.04 10.90
CA ALA A 89 0.90 -13.99 9.44
C ALA A 89 -0.03 -15.07 8.85
N ASP A 90 0.02 -16.29 9.38
CA ASP A 90 -0.84 -17.39 8.96
C ASP A 90 -2.32 -17.05 9.24
N ASP A 91 -2.64 -16.49 10.41
CA ASP A 91 -3.98 -15.99 10.72
C ASP A 91 -4.42 -14.88 9.73
N LEU A 92 -3.53 -13.94 9.41
CA LEU A 92 -3.81 -12.88 8.44
C LEU A 92 -4.06 -13.44 7.05
N LEU A 93 -3.25 -14.42 6.62
CA LEU A 93 -3.38 -15.08 5.34
C LEU A 93 -4.69 -15.86 5.25
N GLN A 94 -5.06 -16.62 6.28
CA GLN A 94 -6.34 -17.34 6.31
C GLN A 94 -7.54 -16.39 6.24
N ASN A 95 -7.50 -15.29 6.99
CA ASN A 95 -8.54 -14.26 6.95
C ASN A 95 -8.60 -13.56 5.58
N ALA A 96 -7.45 -13.23 4.99
CA ALA A 96 -7.35 -12.62 3.68
C ALA A 96 -7.88 -13.56 2.58
N GLU A 97 -7.57 -14.85 2.64
CA GLU A 97 -8.09 -15.84 1.72
C GLU A 97 -9.61 -15.99 1.83
N GLN A 98 -10.16 -15.99 3.04
CA GLN A 98 -11.61 -16.05 3.24
C GLN A 98 -12.29 -14.81 2.67
N MET A 99 -11.78 -13.62 2.99
CA MET A 99 -12.28 -12.37 2.41
C MET A 99 -12.16 -12.34 0.88
N LEU A 100 -11.08 -12.89 0.33
CA LEU A 100 -10.88 -12.97 -1.12
C LEU A 100 -11.87 -13.95 -1.77
N ARG A 101 -12.15 -15.09 -1.13
CA ARG A 101 -13.18 -16.04 -1.59
C ARG A 101 -14.56 -15.38 -1.58
N ASP A 102 -14.90 -14.66 -0.51
CA ASP A 102 -16.17 -13.93 -0.39
C ASP A 102 -16.28 -12.80 -1.41
N ALA A 103 -15.20 -12.04 -1.60
CA ALA A 103 -15.11 -10.99 -2.60
C ALA A 103 -15.22 -11.58 -4.02
N LYS A 104 -14.54 -12.69 -4.31
CA LYS A 104 -14.63 -13.39 -5.60
C LYS A 104 -16.03 -13.91 -5.87
N SER A 105 -16.69 -14.51 -4.88
CA SER A 105 -18.08 -14.98 -5.01
C SER A 105 -19.03 -13.81 -5.24
N LYS A 106 -18.90 -12.73 -4.47
CA LYS A 106 -19.71 -11.50 -4.64
C LYS A 106 -19.43 -10.81 -5.98
N ALA A 107 -18.19 -10.79 -6.44
CA ALA A 107 -17.80 -10.23 -7.73
C ALA A 107 -18.31 -11.08 -8.90
N GLN A 108 -18.28 -12.42 -8.78
CA GLN A 108 -18.87 -13.33 -9.76
C GLN A 108 -20.40 -13.16 -9.83
N GLN A 109 -21.07 -13.02 -8.69
CA GLN A 109 -22.51 -12.80 -8.64
C GLN A 109 -22.91 -11.37 -9.08
N SER A 110 -22.06 -10.39 -8.80
CA SER A 110 -22.26 -8.97 -9.15
C SER A 110 -21.51 -8.56 -10.42
N SER A 111 -21.08 -9.52 -11.25
CA SER A 111 -20.24 -9.26 -12.43
C SER A 111 -20.88 -8.24 -13.36
N ASN A 112 -22.21 -8.29 -13.51
CA ASN A 112 -22.97 -7.33 -14.31
C ASN A 112 -22.93 -5.90 -13.71
N ILE A 113 -23.05 -5.78 -12.38
CA ILE A 113 -23.04 -4.49 -11.67
C ILE A 113 -21.64 -3.87 -11.67
N VAL A 114 -20.59 -4.69 -11.46
CA VAL A 114 -19.20 -4.25 -11.50
C VAL A 114 -18.83 -3.79 -12.92
N THR A 115 -19.26 -4.52 -13.94
CA THR A 115 -19.01 -4.16 -15.35
C THR A 115 -19.71 -2.85 -15.73
N ASP A 116 -20.95 -2.65 -15.28
CA ASP A 116 -21.68 -1.39 -15.48
C ASP A 116 -21.02 -0.22 -14.74
N GLY A 117 -20.59 -0.41 -13.50
CA GLY A 117 -19.88 0.60 -12.71
C GLY A 117 -18.56 1.01 -13.36
N ILE A 118 -17.77 0.04 -13.82
CA ILE A 118 -16.50 0.29 -14.52
C ILE A 118 -16.74 1.00 -15.85
N SER A 119 -17.78 0.62 -16.61
CA SER A 119 -18.11 1.26 -17.89
C SER A 119 -18.49 2.74 -17.69
N LYS A 120 -19.33 3.03 -16.68
CA LYS A 120 -19.69 4.42 -16.33
C LYS A 120 -18.48 5.24 -15.89
N ILE A 121 -17.58 4.66 -15.10
CA ILE A 121 -16.33 5.32 -14.69
C ILE A 121 -15.45 5.60 -15.91
N LYS A 122 -15.36 4.65 -16.84
CA LYS A 122 -14.59 4.81 -18.09
C LYS A 122 -15.16 5.93 -18.97
N ASP A 123 -16.48 5.99 -19.12
CA ASP A 123 -17.15 7.02 -19.91
C ASP A 123 -16.96 8.41 -19.28
N ALA A 124 -17.14 8.52 -17.97
CA ALA A 124 -16.92 9.77 -17.23
C ALA A 124 -15.46 10.23 -17.27
N ALA A 125 -14.51 9.32 -17.15
CA ALA A 125 -13.08 9.63 -17.26
C ALA A 125 -12.73 10.11 -18.69
N SER A 126 -13.27 9.46 -19.72
CA SER A 126 -13.03 9.84 -21.13
C SER A 126 -13.59 11.24 -21.41
N ALA A 127 -14.81 11.51 -20.99
CA ALA A 127 -15.43 12.84 -21.15
C ALA A 127 -14.62 13.94 -20.42
N GLY A 128 -14.10 13.66 -19.23
CA GLY A 128 -13.24 14.59 -18.50
C GLY A 128 -11.90 14.87 -19.21
N VAL A 129 -11.29 13.84 -19.80
CA VAL A 129 -10.04 13.99 -20.58
C VAL A 129 -10.29 14.78 -21.86
N ASP A 130 -11.40 14.54 -22.57
CA ASP A 130 -11.75 15.28 -23.78
C ASP A 130 -12.01 16.76 -23.48
N ALA A 131 -12.74 17.05 -22.39
CA ALA A 131 -12.95 18.43 -21.93
C ALA A 131 -11.63 19.13 -21.57
N PHE A 132 -10.75 18.45 -20.82
CA PHE A 132 -9.44 18.98 -20.45
C PHE A 132 -8.57 19.26 -21.69
N LYS A 133 -8.59 18.37 -22.68
CA LYS A 133 -7.85 18.53 -23.94
C LYS A 133 -8.40 19.69 -24.76
N GLN A 134 -9.72 19.88 -24.78
CA GLN A 134 -10.37 21.00 -25.46
C GLN A 134 -10.02 22.34 -24.81
N GLU A 135 -9.96 22.38 -23.48
CA GLU A 135 -9.57 23.57 -22.73
C GLU A 135 -8.08 23.91 -22.95
N MET A 136 -7.19 22.91 -22.89
CA MET A 136 -5.76 23.05 -23.23
C MET A 136 -5.54 23.52 -24.68
N SER A 137 -6.34 23.04 -25.63
CA SER A 137 -6.26 23.46 -27.04
C SER A 137 -6.73 24.90 -27.27
N ASN A 138 -7.57 25.44 -26.37
CA ASN A 138 -8.10 26.80 -26.43
C ASN A 138 -7.27 27.81 -25.62
N ILE A 139 -6.14 27.42 -25.00
CA ILE A 139 -5.23 28.36 -24.33
C ILE A 139 -4.48 29.18 -25.41
N PRO A 140 -4.75 30.49 -25.59
CA PRO A 140 -4.08 31.29 -26.60
C PRO A 140 -2.62 31.53 -26.22
N PRO A 141 -1.65 31.47 -27.16
CA PRO A 141 -0.28 31.88 -26.86
C PRO A 141 -0.27 33.37 -26.51
N HIS A 142 0.39 33.67 -25.39
CA HIS A 142 0.60 35.01 -24.86
C HIS A 142 0.97 36.01 -25.97
N SER A 143 0.19 37.08 -26.03
CA SER A 143 0.47 38.30 -26.78
C SER A 143 1.93 38.72 -26.59
N ARG A 144 2.72 38.66 -27.66
CA ARG A 144 3.90 39.49 -27.82
C ARG A 144 3.62 40.52 -28.91
N SER A 145 3.79 41.77 -28.49
CA SER A 145 4.04 43.01 -29.27
C SER A 145 3.08 43.31 -30.42
#